data_AF-A0A1J5TI52-F1
#
_entry.id   AF-A0A1J5TI52-F1
#
_cell.length_a   1.000
_cell.length_b   1.000
_cell.length_c   1.000
_cell.angle_alpha   90.00
_cell.angle_beta   90.00
_cell.angle_gamma   90.00
#
_symmetry.space_group_name_H-M   'P 1'
#
loop_
_entity.id
_entity.type
_entity.pdbx_description
1 polymer ?
#
loop_
_entity_poly.entity_id
_entity_poly.type
_entity_poly.pdbx_seq_one_letter_code
_entity_poly.pdbx_strand_id
1 'polypeptide(L)'
;MTTLRGISVKVVRWTGWLLIPVVLAFFATGYAISGRYGMGMLASEEEALALHRLLHVPLATLVLVHVLPSVYLAMVRWGWIRTDREKG
;
A
#
# COMPACT_ATOMS: atom_id res chain seq x y z
N MET A 1 8.08 24.94 -3.05
CA MET A 1 7.39 23.69 -3.42
C MET A 1 8.26 22.41 -3.39
N THR A 2 9.53 22.46 -2.97
CA THR A 2 10.40 21.27 -2.78
C THR A 2 9.96 20.36 -1.63
N THR A 3 9.32 20.93 -0.62
CA THR A 3 8.86 20.21 0.58
C THR A 3 7.79 19.17 0.28
N LEU A 4 6.77 19.49 -0.54
CA LEU A 4 5.68 18.56 -0.86
C LEU A 4 6.18 17.35 -1.65
N ARG A 5 6.97 17.59 -2.72
CA ARG A 5 7.62 16.51 -3.48
C ARG A 5 8.52 15.65 -2.59
N GLY A 6 9.30 16.27 -1.70
CA GLY A 6 10.16 15.56 -0.75
C GLY A 6 9.37 14.69 0.22
N ILE A 7 8.26 15.21 0.75
CA ILE A 7 7.33 14.45 1.61
C ILE A 7 6.71 13.30 0.82
N SER A 8 6.19 13.53 -0.38
CA SER A 8 5.60 12.49 -1.23
C SER A 8 6.57 11.35 -1.50
N VAL A 9 7.84 11.65 -1.82
CA VAL A 9 8.87 10.61 -2.05
C VAL A 9 9.13 9.81 -0.76
N LYS A 10 9.23 10.48 0.39
CA LYS A 10 9.40 9.79 1.68
C LYS A 10 8.20 8.88 1.97
N VAL A 11 6.99 9.40 1.83
CA VAL A 11 5.74 8.65 2.05
C VAL A 11 5.71 7.41 1.16
N VAL A 12 5.94 7.55 -0.15
CA VAL A 12 5.93 6.41 -1.10
C VAL A 12 6.96 5.35 -0.73
N ARG A 13 8.17 5.73 -0.31
CA ARG A 13 9.20 4.76 0.11
C ARG A 13 8.78 4.00 1.35
N TRP A 14 8.29 4.69 2.38
CA TRP A 14 7.86 4.05 3.61
C TRP A 14 6.63 3.17 3.42
N THR A 15 5.60 3.67 2.73
CA THR A 15 4.39 2.89 2.46
C THR A 15 4.64 1.74 1.52
N GLY A 16 5.56 1.88 0.55
CA GLY A 16 5.96 0.77 -0.32
C GLY A 16 6.58 -0.38 0.48
N TRP A 17 7.50 -0.09 1.39
CA TRP A 17 8.09 -1.10 2.27
C TRP A 17 7.06 -1.75 3.21
N LEU A 18 6.12 -0.97 3.74
CA LEU A 18 5.07 -1.49 4.64
C LEU A 18 3.98 -2.27 3.88
N LEU A 19 3.70 -1.91 2.62
CA LEU A 19 2.73 -2.63 1.78
C LEU A 19 3.17 -4.06 1.50
N ILE A 20 4.47 -4.33 1.33
CA ILE A 20 4.98 -5.68 1.04
C ILE A 20 4.51 -6.70 2.10
N PRO A 21 4.86 -6.56 3.40
CA PRO A 21 4.44 -7.54 4.40
C PRO A 21 2.92 -7.57 4.59
N VAL A 22 2.22 -6.43 4.49
CA VAL A 22 0.76 -6.38 4.68
C VAL A 22 0.04 -7.11 3.54
N VAL A 23 0.45 -6.92 2.30
CA VAL A 23 -0.09 -7.63 1.14
C VAL A 23 0.20 -9.13 1.24
N LEU A 24 1.41 -9.52 1.65
CA LEU A 24 1.75 -10.93 1.85
C LEU A 24 0.90 -11.56 2.96
N ALA A 25 0.71 -10.87 4.10
CA ALA A 25 -0.16 -11.34 5.18
C ALA A 25 -1.63 -11.45 4.73
N PHE A 26 -2.09 -10.50 3.91
CA PHE A 26 -3.44 -10.52 3.35
C PHE A 26 -3.66 -11.73 2.44
N PHE A 27 -2.71 -12.05 1.56
CA PHE A 27 -2.77 -13.24 0.74
C PHE A 27 -2.65 -14.53 1.56
N ALA A 28 -1.72 -14.58 2.52
CA ALA A 28 -1.54 -15.74 3.38
C ALA A 28 -2.82 -16.10 4.14
N THR A 29 -3.50 -15.10 4.70
CA THR A 29 -4.79 -15.29 5.37
C THR A 29 -5.90 -15.72 4.42
N GLY A 30 -5.96 -15.16 3.20
CA GLY A 30 -6.89 -15.63 2.16
C GLY A 30 -6.66 -17.10 1.75
N TYR A 31 -5.40 -17.53 1.67
CA TYR A 31 -5.07 -18.93 1.40
C TYR A 31 -5.37 -19.85 2.58
N ALA A 32 -5.17 -19.38 3.81
CA ALA A 32 -5.56 -20.11 5.02
C ALA A 32 -7.08 -20.32 5.08
N ILE A 33 -7.88 -19.28 4.82
CA ILE A 33 -9.36 -19.38 4.74
C ILE A 33 -9.80 -20.38 3.67
N SER A 34 -9.19 -20.32 2.49
CA SER A 34 -9.56 -21.23 1.39
C SER A 34 -9.01 -22.66 1.54
N GLY A 35 -8.26 -22.95 2.60
CA GLY A 35 -7.64 -24.26 2.85
C GLY A 35 -6.62 -24.68 1.79
N ARG A 36 -6.18 -23.77 0.91
CA ARG A 36 -5.30 -24.08 -0.21
C ARG A 36 -3.85 -24.23 0.25
N TYR A 37 -3.08 -25.05 -0.47
CA TYR A 37 -1.65 -25.26 -0.23
C TYR A 37 -1.29 -25.75 1.19
N GLY A 38 -2.24 -26.38 1.91
CA GLY A 38 -2.02 -26.85 3.28
C GLY A 38 -2.01 -25.72 4.33
N MET A 39 -2.32 -24.48 3.94
CA MET A 39 -2.34 -23.31 4.84
C MET A 39 -3.49 -23.36 5.86
N GLY A 40 -4.50 -24.21 5.65
CA GLY A 40 -5.59 -24.45 6.62
C GLY A 40 -5.13 -25.08 7.94
N MET A 41 -3.87 -25.57 8.03
CA MET A 41 -3.30 -26.05 9.30
C MET A 41 -2.67 -24.93 10.16
N LEU A 42 -2.45 -23.73 9.60
CA LEU A 42 -1.74 -22.65 10.31
C LEU A 42 -2.61 -21.88 11.29
N ALA A 43 -3.91 -21.84 11.04
CA ALA A 43 -4.91 -21.18 11.88
C ALA A 43 -6.27 -21.83 11.61
N SER A 44 -7.17 -21.77 12.59
CA SER A 44 -8.57 -22.12 12.33
C SER A 44 -9.17 -21.19 11.28
N GLU A 45 -10.18 -21.65 10.54
CA GLU A 45 -10.84 -20.84 9.51
C GLU A 45 -11.39 -19.52 10.09
N GLU A 46 -11.96 -19.57 11.30
CA GLU A 46 -12.46 -18.39 12.01
C GLU A 46 -11.36 -17.40 12.36
N GLU A 47 -10.21 -17.86 12.86
CA GLU A 47 -9.05 -17.00 13.14
C GLU A 47 -8.47 -16.38 11.87
N ALA A 48 -8.33 -17.18 10.81
CA ALA A 48 -7.84 -16.71 9.52
C ALA A 48 -8.78 -15.64 8.94
N LEU A 49 -10.10 -15.84 9.05
CA LEU A 49 -11.12 -14.89 8.62
C LEU A 49 -11.10 -13.60 9.44
N ALA A 50 -10.97 -13.71 10.78
CA ALA A 50 -10.88 -12.55 11.65
C ALA A 50 -9.64 -11.71 11.32
N LEU A 51 -8.48 -12.34 11.15
CA LEU A 51 -7.24 -11.66 10.79
C LEU A 51 -7.32 -11.04 9.39
N HIS A 52 -7.88 -11.74 8.41
CA HIS A 52 -8.06 -11.22 7.05
C HIS A 52 -8.96 -9.98 7.03
N ARG A 53 -10.06 -9.99 7.79
CA ARG A 53 -10.95 -8.83 7.94
C ARG A 53 -10.23 -7.65 8.62
N LEU A 54 -9.40 -7.93 9.63
CA LEU A 54 -8.60 -6.89 10.28
C LEU A 54 -7.62 -6.24 9.30
N LEU A 55 -7.08 -7.00 8.33
CA LEU A 55 -6.14 -6.49 7.33
C LEU A 55 -6.78 -5.64 6.23
N HIS A 56 -8.10 -5.71 6.00
CA HIS A 56 -8.77 -4.88 4.97
C HIS A 56 -8.53 -3.38 5.16
N VAL A 57 -8.78 -2.87 6.37
CA VAL A 57 -8.67 -1.42 6.64
C VAL A 57 -7.22 -0.96 6.54
N PRO A 58 -6.24 -1.59 7.22
CA PRO A 58 -4.82 -1.26 7.05
C PRO A 58 -4.35 -1.32 5.61
N LEU A 59 -4.72 -2.36 4.87
CA LEU A 59 -4.34 -2.52 3.46
C LEU A 59 -4.94 -1.39 2.61
N ALA A 60 -6.24 -1.13 2.73
CA ALA A 60 -6.91 -0.07 1.99
C ALA A 60 -6.30 1.31 2.29
N THR A 61 -6.06 1.63 3.57
CA THR A 61 -5.41 2.86 3.98
C THR A 61 -3.99 2.97 3.40
N LEU A 62 -3.19 1.91 3.50
CA LEU A 62 -1.82 1.92 2.97
C LEU A 62 -1.79 2.09 1.45
N VAL A 63 -2.69 1.41 0.73
CA VAL A 63 -2.84 1.57 -0.72
C VAL A 63 -3.17 3.02 -1.05
N LEU A 64 -4.14 3.64 -0.38
CA LEU A 64 -4.51 5.04 -0.65
C LEU A 64 -3.34 6.00 -0.37
N VAL A 65 -2.68 5.85 0.79
CA VAL A 65 -1.54 6.69 1.18
C VAL A 65 -0.33 6.46 0.26
N HIS A 66 -0.22 5.30 -0.39
CA HIS A 66 0.84 5.03 -1.37
C HIS A 66 0.49 5.55 -2.77
N VAL A 67 -0.74 5.31 -3.23
CA VAL A 67 -1.16 5.60 -4.60
C VAL A 67 -1.32 7.10 -4.81
N LEU A 68 -1.96 7.83 -3.90
CA LEU A 68 -2.21 9.26 -4.10
C LEU A 68 -0.91 10.06 -4.31
N PRO A 69 0.14 9.92 -3.47
CA PRO A 69 1.41 10.60 -3.71
C PRO A 69 2.16 10.05 -4.92
N SER A 70 2.04 8.76 -5.24
CA SER A 70 2.67 8.17 -6.43
C SER A 70 2.09 8.75 -7.71
N VAL A 71 0.77 8.89 -7.79
CA VAL A 71 0.07 9.54 -8.90
C VAL A 71 0.49 11.00 -9.00
N TYR A 72 0.51 11.73 -7.89
CA TYR A 72 1.00 13.12 -7.86
C TYR A 72 2.43 13.23 -8.42
N LEU A 73 3.35 12.38 -7.96
CA LEU A 73 4.74 12.37 -8.44
C LEU A 73 4.84 12.02 -9.93
N ALA A 74 3.99 11.10 -10.42
CA ALA A 74 3.93 10.76 -11.84
C ALA A 74 3.44 11.94 -12.68
N MET A 75 2.39 12.63 -12.25
CA MET A 75 1.86 13.83 -12.92
C MET A 75 2.88 14.97 -12.97
N VAL A 76 3.62 15.19 -11.88
CA VAL A 76 4.73 16.17 -11.86
C VAL A 76 5.84 15.74 -12.82
N ARG A 77 6.20 14.45 -12.85
CA ARG A 77 7.24 13.92 -13.75
C ARG A 77 6.87 14.05 -15.22
N TRP A 78 5.61 13.88 -15.57
CA TRP A 78 5.10 14.03 -16.94
C TRP A 78 4.83 15.48 -17.35
N GLY A 79 5.09 16.46 -16.47
CA GLY A 79 4.88 17.87 -16.76
C GLY A 79 3.40 18.30 -16.77
N TRP A 80 2.48 17.43 -16.35
CA TRP A 80 1.06 17.77 -16.24
C TRP A 80 0.77 18.77 -15.10
N ILE A 81 1.63 18.77 -14.08
CA ILE A 81 1.59 19.76 -13.00
C ILE A 81 2.83 20.65 -13.13
N ARG A 82 2.64 21.91 -13.53
CA ARG A 82 3.72 22.90 -13.58
C ARG A 82 4.15 23.24 -12.16
N THR A 83 5.37 22.86 -11.81
CA THR A 83 6.10 23.45 -10.70
C THR A 83 6.63 24.80 -11.19
N ASP A 84 6.42 25.83 -10.39
CA ASP A 84 6.70 27.26 -10.56
C ASP A 84 8.16 27.67 -10.92
N ARG A 85 8.98 26.76 -11.45
CA ARG A 85 10.38 26.95 -11.83
C ARG A 85 10.60 27.43 -13.28
N GLU A 86 9.57 27.88 -14.00
CA GLU A 86 9.65 28.36 -15.40
C GLU A 86 9.19 29.82 -15.59
N LYS A 87 9.49 30.71 -14.66
CA LYS A 87 9.44 32.17 -14.88
C LYS A 87 10.70 32.83 -14.33
N GLY A 88 11.85 32.35 -14.80
CA GLY A 88 13.16 32.99 -14.65
C GLY A 88 13.67 33.38 -16.01
#